data_AF-A0A1I7IZH1-F1
#
_entry.id   AF-A0A1I7IZH1-F1
#
_cell.length_a   1.000
_cell.length_b   1.000
_cell.length_c   1.000
_cell.angle_alpha   90.00
_cell.angle_beta   90.00
_cell.angle_gamma   90.00
#
_symmetry.space_group_name_H-M   'P 1'
#
loop_
_entity.id
_entity.type
_entity.pdbx_description
1 polymer ?
#
loop_
_entity_poly.entity_id
_entity_poly.type
_entity_poly.pdbx_seq_one_letter_code
_entity_poly.pdbx_strand_id
1 'polypeptide(L)'
;MTTAYSYPSAFTIPEAKVVGYLLNLNSDDGAANAALLVRFGFSPDRPLDLMDALGRHPSPTRWTAAFEAPHGIKHYFEGPLLSPDGRNPHIRSVWQIDNDGDGGTAKFITIRPVTRQAERSV
;
A
#
# COMPACT_ATOMS: atom_id res chain seq x y z
N MET A 1 5.81 18.83 19.84
CA MET A 1 6.92 17.87 19.64
C MET A 1 6.54 17.01 18.47
N THR A 2 7.21 17.15 17.33
CA THR A 2 6.96 16.29 16.17
C THR A 2 7.64 14.96 16.46
N THR A 3 6.88 13.95 16.87
CA THR A 3 7.41 12.60 17.06
C THR A 3 7.96 12.14 15.72
N ALA A 4 9.29 12.09 15.59
CA ALA A 4 9.94 11.53 14.41
C ALA A 4 9.81 10.01 14.51
N TYR A 5 8.77 9.45 13.89
CA TYR A 5 8.66 8.00 13.77
C TYR A 5 9.83 7.47 12.94
N SER A 6 10.28 6.24 13.23
CA SER A 6 11.35 5.59 12.47
C SER A 6 10.79 4.85 11.25
N TYR A 7 11.60 4.71 10.22
CA TYR A 7 11.26 3.89 9.06
C TYR A 7 11.08 2.41 9.46
N PRO A 8 10.08 1.68 8.92
CA PRO A 8 9.89 0.27 9.25
C PRO A 8 11.09 -0.61 8.92
N SER A 9 11.41 -1.56 9.79
CA SER A 9 12.54 -2.49 9.60
C SER A 9 12.23 -3.61 8.60
N ALA A 10 10.95 -3.97 8.47
CA ALA A 10 10.47 -5.00 7.56
C ALA A 10 9.02 -4.72 7.14
N PHE A 11 8.58 -5.35 6.04
CA PHE A 11 7.23 -5.24 5.50
C PHE A 11 6.63 -6.62 5.31
N THR A 12 5.37 -6.81 5.71
CA THR A 12 4.65 -8.08 5.56
C THR A 12 3.28 -7.86 4.92
N ILE A 13 2.94 -8.75 3.99
CA ILE A 13 1.67 -8.74 3.26
C ILE A 13 0.97 -10.07 3.53
N PRO A 14 -0.14 -10.09 4.28
CA PRO A 14 -0.92 -11.31 4.47
C PRO A 14 -1.54 -11.76 3.15
N GLU A 15 -1.24 -12.97 2.68
CA GLU A 15 -1.74 -13.51 1.41
C GLU A 15 -3.28 -13.51 1.34
N ALA A 16 -3.94 -13.91 2.44
CA ALA A 16 -5.39 -13.89 2.58
C ALA A 16 -6.01 -12.51 2.29
N LYS A 17 -5.25 -11.43 2.51
CA LYS A 17 -5.68 -10.05 2.26
C LYS A 17 -5.52 -9.63 0.80
N VAL A 18 -4.61 -10.25 0.06
CA VAL A 18 -4.41 -9.95 -1.36
C VAL A 18 -5.47 -10.67 -2.19
N VAL A 19 -5.62 -11.97 -1.99
CA VAL A 19 -6.56 -12.80 -2.74
C VAL A 19 -8.00 -12.56 -2.28
N GLY A 20 -8.24 -12.50 -0.97
CA GLY A 20 -9.60 -12.41 -0.41
C GLY A 20 -10.21 -11.02 -0.39
N TYR A 21 -9.39 -9.95 -0.48
CA TYR A 21 -9.85 -8.57 -0.29
C TYR A 21 -9.42 -7.62 -1.41
N LEU A 22 -8.12 -7.51 -1.73
CA LEU A 22 -7.66 -6.52 -2.72
C LEU A 22 -8.02 -6.85 -4.17
N LEU A 23 -8.04 -8.13 -4.54
CA LEU A 23 -8.43 -8.58 -5.88
C LEU A 23 -9.87 -9.12 -5.93
N ASN A 24 -10.61 -9.00 -4.83
CA ASN A 24 -11.98 -9.46 -4.74
C ASN A 24 -12.96 -8.35 -5.13
N LEU A 25 -13.42 -8.40 -6.39
CA LEU A 25 -14.43 -7.50 -6.94
C LEU A 25 -15.79 -7.59 -6.23
N ASN A 26 -16.05 -8.67 -5.49
CA ASN A 26 -17.32 -8.92 -4.80
C ASN A 26 -17.32 -8.42 -3.34
N SER A 27 -16.27 -7.71 -2.90
CA SER A 27 -16.21 -7.15 -1.55
C SER A 27 -16.72 -5.71 -1.52
N ASP A 28 -17.60 -5.39 -0.56
CA ASP A 28 -18.21 -4.05 -0.42
C ASP A 28 -17.15 -2.94 -0.28
N ASP A 29 -16.07 -3.20 0.48
CA ASP A 29 -14.99 -2.24 0.73
C ASP A 29 -13.82 -2.34 -0.27
N GLY A 30 -13.64 -3.49 -0.92
CA GLY A 30 -12.50 -3.78 -1.80
C GLY A 30 -12.78 -3.61 -3.29
N ALA A 31 -14.05 -3.55 -3.72
CA ALA A 31 -14.43 -3.45 -5.13
C ALA A 31 -13.75 -2.29 -5.88
N ALA A 32 -13.63 -1.11 -5.24
CA ALA A 32 -12.96 0.04 -5.86
C ALA A 32 -11.45 -0.18 -6.06
N ASN A 33 -10.79 -0.84 -5.11
CA ASN A 33 -9.37 -1.18 -5.21
C ASN A 33 -9.15 -2.31 -6.23
N ALA A 34 -10.02 -3.32 -6.25
CA ALA A 34 -9.98 -4.41 -7.22
C ALA A 34 -10.19 -3.88 -8.65
N ALA A 35 -11.17 -3.00 -8.87
CA ALA A 35 -11.41 -2.39 -10.18
C ALA A 35 -10.20 -1.57 -10.67
N LEU A 36 -9.54 -0.82 -9.78
CA LEU A 36 -8.31 -0.12 -10.08
C LEU A 36 -7.21 -1.11 -10.51
N LEU A 37 -6.95 -2.13 -9.68
CA LEU A 37 -5.86 -3.09 -9.90
C LEU A 37 -6.06 -3.91 -11.19
N VAL A 38 -7.27 -4.42 -11.41
CA VAL A 38 -7.63 -5.15 -12.63
C VAL A 38 -7.45 -4.27 -13.86
N ARG A 39 -7.83 -2.98 -13.78
CA ARG A 39 -7.60 -2.03 -14.87
C ARG A 39 -6.12 -1.91 -15.24
N PHE A 40 -5.19 -2.15 -14.32
CA PHE A 40 -3.74 -2.11 -14.54
C PHE A 40 -3.10 -3.49 -14.80
N GLY A 41 -3.92 -4.52 -15.06
CA GLY A 41 -3.45 -5.85 -15.48
C GLY A 41 -3.17 -6.82 -14.33
N PHE A 42 -3.46 -6.46 -13.08
CA PHE A 42 -3.43 -7.43 -11.98
C PHE A 42 -4.61 -8.39 -12.07
N SER A 43 -4.41 -9.66 -11.74
CA SER A 43 -5.43 -10.70 -11.82
C SER A 43 -5.51 -11.52 -10.53
N PRO A 44 -6.72 -11.91 -10.07
CA PRO A 44 -6.90 -12.92 -9.02
C PRO A 44 -6.18 -14.24 -9.31
N ASP A 45 -5.98 -14.61 -10.58
CA ASP A 45 -5.27 -15.83 -10.99
C ASP A 45 -3.74 -15.70 -10.84
N ARG A 46 -3.24 -14.47 -10.69
CA ARG A 46 -1.81 -14.15 -10.55
C ARG A 46 -1.59 -13.20 -9.34
N PRO A 47 -1.96 -13.62 -8.12
CA PRO A 47 -1.91 -12.74 -6.95
C PRO A 47 -0.48 -12.37 -6.53
N LEU A 48 0.49 -13.22 -6.88
CA LEU A 48 1.91 -13.00 -6.62
C LEU A 48 2.45 -11.74 -7.30
N ASP A 49 1.94 -11.37 -8.48
CA ASP A 49 2.37 -10.15 -9.18
C ASP A 49 2.04 -8.90 -8.34
N LEU A 50 0.86 -8.90 -7.70
CA LEU A 50 0.46 -7.82 -6.82
C LEU A 50 1.26 -7.82 -5.51
N MET A 51 1.52 -9.00 -4.94
CA MET A 51 2.36 -9.12 -3.74
C MET A 51 3.77 -8.58 -3.98
N ASP A 52 4.39 -8.94 -5.11
CA ASP A 52 5.72 -8.46 -5.49
C ASP A 52 5.73 -6.94 -5.71
N ALA A 53 4.73 -6.42 -6.44
CA ALA A 53 4.60 -4.98 -6.67
C ALA A 53 4.41 -4.19 -5.37
N LEU A 54 3.56 -4.68 -4.45
CA LEU A 54 3.34 -4.08 -3.14
C LEU A 54 4.57 -4.19 -2.24
N GLY A 55 5.31 -5.30 -2.30
CA GLY A 55 6.54 -5.48 -1.52
C GLY A 55 7.65 -4.52 -1.93
N ARG A 56 7.72 -4.16 -3.21
CA ARG A 56 8.70 -3.20 -3.76
C ARG A 56 8.27 -1.74 -3.65
N HIS A 57 7.00 -1.48 -3.34
CA HIS A 57 6.45 -0.14 -3.34
C HIS A 57 7.03 0.73 -2.20
N PRO A 58 7.07 0.29 -0.93
CA PRO A 58 7.70 1.05 0.14
C PRO A 58 9.18 1.31 -0.13
N SER A 59 9.58 2.58 -0.04
CA SER A 59 10.98 3.01 -0.08
C SER A 59 11.16 4.28 0.73
N PRO A 60 12.39 4.62 1.17
CA PRO A 60 12.65 5.88 1.86
C PRO A 60 12.23 7.11 1.05
N THR A 61 12.43 7.07 -0.28
CA THR A 61 12.06 8.17 -1.20
C THR A 61 10.56 8.33 -1.40
N ARG A 62 9.77 7.28 -1.14
CA ARG A 62 8.30 7.31 -1.26
C ARG A 62 7.61 7.49 0.07
N TRP A 63 8.34 7.52 1.19
CA TRP A 63 7.74 7.68 2.51
C TRP A 63 7.28 9.12 2.73
N THR A 64 5.98 9.31 2.91
CA THR A 64 5.38 10.65 2.98
C THR A 64 4.92 11.05 4.37
N ALA A 65 4.49 10.08 5.20
CA ALA A 65 4.04 10.37 6.55
C ALA A 65 4.07 9.12 7.44
N ALA A 66 4.15 9.39 8.74
CA ALA A 66 3.80 8.43 9.78
C ALA A 66 3.03 9.13 10.91
N PHE A 67 2.04 8.46 11.50
CA PHE A 67 1.24 9.00 12.60
C PHE A 67 0.64 7.88 13.45
N GLU A 68 0.43 8.18 14.73
CA GLU A 68 -0.28 7.32 15.67
C GLU A 68 -1.73 7.09 15.26
N ALA A 69 -2.15 5.83 15.34
CA ALA A 69 -3.53 5.38 15.23
C ALA A 69 -3.86 4.49 16.45
N PRO A 70 -5.14 4.23 16.75
CA PRO A 70 -5.54 3.50 17.96
C PRO A 70 -4.87 2.12 18.15
N HIS A 71 -4.44 1.48 17.06
CA HIS A 71 -3.86 0.14 17.07
C HIS A 71 -2.36 0.09 16.71
N GLY A 72 -1.72 1.24 16.49
CA GLY A 72 -0.33 1.26 16.01
C GLY A 72 0.04 2.52 15.25
N ILE A 73 1.25 2.55 14.72
CA ILE A 73 1.74 3.66 13.89
C ILE A 73 1.48 3.36 12.42
N LYS A 74 0.69 4.21 11.77
CA LYS A 74 0.44 4.12 10.32
C LYS A 74 1.55 4.80 9.55
N HIS A 75 2.04 4.12 8.52
CA HIS A 75 3.08 4.59 7.60
C HIS A 75 2.52 4.68 6.19
N TYR A 76 2.68 5.85 5.56
CA TYR A 76 2.17 6.13 4.22
C TYR A 76 3.32 6.23 3.23
N PHE A 77 3.20 5.50 2.13
CA PHE A 77 4.13 5.58 1.01
C PHE A 77 3.37 5.95 -0.25
N GLU A 78 3.88 6.91 -1.01
CA GLU A 78 3.28 7.37 -2.25
C GLU A 78 4.22 7.26 -3.44
N GLY A 79 3.70 6.80 -4.58
CA GLY A 79 4.46 6.70 -5.80
C GLY A 79 3.85 5.72 -6.81
N PRO A 80 4.58 5.42 -7.89
CA PRO A 80 4.15 4.46 -8.89
C PRO A 80 4.21 3.04 -8.33
N LEU A 81 3.10 2.30 -8.46
CA LEU A 81 3.06 0.85 -8.27
C LEU A 81 3.39 0.18 -9.61
N LEU A 82 4.40 -0.69 -9.64
CA LEU A 82 4.75 -1.43 -10.86
C LEU A 82 3.60 -2.35 -11.25
N SER A 83 3.01 -2.13 -12.42
CA SER A 83 1.86 -2.88 -12.90
C SER A 83 2.22 -3.78 -14.09
N PRO A 84 1.54 -4.92 -14.28
CA PRO A 84 1.79 -5.84 -15.40
C PRO A 84 1.68 -5.19 -16.78
N ASP A 85 0.83 -4.18 -16.91
CA ASP A 85 0.65 -3.42 -18.16
C ASP A 85 1.63 -2.25 -18.36
N GLY A 86 2.53 -2.01 -17.40
CA GLY A 86 3.55 -0.97 -17.42
C GLY A 86 3.07 0.48 -17.24
N ARG A 87 1.76 0.74 -17.12
CA ARG A 87 1.23 2.11 -16.93
C ARG A 87 1.50 2.66 -15.53
N ASN A 88 1.78 1.79 -14.57
CA ASN A 88 2.26 2.07 -13.22
C ASN A 88 1.44 3.15 -12.47
N PRO A 89 0.25 2.83 -11.94
CA PRO A 89 -0.58 3.82 -11.26
C PRO A 89 0.11 4.44 -10.06
N HIS A 90 -0.08 5.75 -9.87
CA HIS A 90 0.29 6.39 -8.61
C HIS A 90 -0.72 6.04 -7.51
N ILE A 91 -0.19 5.49 -6.41
CA ILE A 91 -1.00 5.10 -5.25
C ILE A 91 -0.39 5.63 -3.96
N ARG A 92 -1.18 5.57 -2.89
CA ARG A 92 -0.73 5.54 -1.51
C ARG A 92 -0.92 4.13 -0.97
N SER A 93 0.16 3.48 -0.54
CA SER A 93 0.09 2.26 0.25
C SER A 93 0.15 2.59 1.74
N VAL A 94 -0.73 2.00 2.53
CA VAL A 94 -0.82 2.19 3.98
C VAL A 94 -0.35 0.93 4.69
N TRP A 95 0.52 1.12 5.67
CA TRP A 95 1.07 0.05 6.49
C TRP A 95 0.96 0.41 7.97
N GLN A 96 0.95 -0.58 8.86
CA GLN A 96 0.86 -0.36 10.30
C GLN A 96 1.88 -1.20 11.04
N ILE A 97 2.59 -0.58 11.98
CA ILE A 97 3.35 -1.27 13.01
C ILE A 97 2.44 -1.28 14.25
N ASP A 98 2.04 -2.46 14.71
CA ASP A 98 1.18 -2.60 15.89
C ASP A 98 1.97 -2.22 17.15
N ASN A 99 1.30 -1.62 18.14
CA ASN A 99 1.94 -1.20 19.39
C ASN A 99 2.58 -2.37 20.16
N ASP A 100 1.98 -3.56 20.05
CA ASP A 100 2.42 -4.80 20.72
C ASP A 100 3.21 -5.73 19.77
N GLY A 101 3.60 -5.23 18.59
CA GLY A 101 4.26 -6.04 17.56
C GLY A 101 5.78 -6.14 17.73
N ASP A 102 6.34 -7.27 17.30
CA ASP A 102 7.80 -7.47 17.28
C ASP A 102 8.50 -6.51 16.30
N GLY A 103 9.34 -5.63 16.85
CA GLY A 103 10.56 -5.15 16.19
C GLY A 103 10.40 -4.20 15.00
N GLY A 104 9.25 -3.53 14.83
CA GLY A 104 9.07 -2.53 13.79
C GLY A 104 8.65 -3.07 12.42
N THR A 105 8.10 -4.29 12.37
CA THR A 105 7.55 -4.89 11.15
C THR A 105 6.22 -4.25 10.79
N ALA A 106 6.15 -3.63 9.61
CA ALA A 106 4.95 -2.99 9.10
C ALA A 106 4.07 -3.98 8.32
N LYS A 107 2.81 -4.12 8.74
CA LYS A 107 1.78 -4.96 8.10
C LYS A 107 1.00 -4.15 7.07
N PHE A 108 0.80 -4.72 5.89
CA PHE A 108 0.02 -4.07 4.84
C PHE A 108 -1.45 -3.87 5.27
N ILE A 109 -1.93 -2.63 5.18
CA ILE A 109 -3.32 -2.26 5.51
C ILE A 109 -4.17 -2.16 4.26
N THR A 110 -3.83 -1.26 3.34
CA THR A 110 -4.62 -1.02 2.12
C THR A 110 -3.83 -0.18 1.12
N ILE A 111 -4.35 -0.07 -0.10
CA ILE A 111 -3.96 0.94 -1.08
C ILE A 111 -5.10 1.93 -1.30
N ARG A 112 -4.74 3.15 -1.73
CA ARG A 112 -5.68 4.13 -2.29
C ARG A 112 -5.06 4.76 -3.53
N PRO A 113 -5.84 5.05 -4.59
CA PRO A 113 -5.33 5.88 -5.68
C PRO A 113 -4.99 7.27 -5.14
N VAL A 114 -3.90 7.84 -5.60
CA VAL A 114 -3.61 9.26 -5.38
C VAL A 114 -3.71 9.97 -6.71
N THR A 115 -4.60 10.95 -6.80
CA THR A 115 -4.58 11.86 -7.92
C THR A 115 -3.25 12.60 -7.83
N ARG A 116 -2.39 12.47 -8.85
CA ARG A 116 -1.29 13.41 -9.03
C ARG A 116 -1.96 14.78 -9.09
N GLN A 117 -1.90 15.58 -8.01
CA GLN A 117 -2.12 17.01 -8.18
C GLN A 117 -1.05 17.39 -9.20
N ALA A 118 -1.50 17.73 -10.41
CA ALA A 118 -0.64 18.38 -11.38
C ALA A 118 0.14 19.43 -10.61
N GLU A 119 1.46 19.31 -10.67
CA GLU A 119 2.41 20.15 -9.97
C GLU A 119 1.84 21.57 -9.96
N ARG A 120 1.41 22.03 -8.78
CA ARG A 120 0.92 23.40 -8.63
C ARG A 120 2.13 24.26 -8.95
N SER A 121 2.09 24.83 -10.14
CA SER A 121 2.75 26.04 -10.61
C SER A 121 3.80 26.61 -9.65
N VAL A 122 5.08 26.52 -10.03
CA VAL A 122 6.03 27.65 -10.03
C VAL A 122 6.98 27.44 -11.21
#